data_AF-A0A969BHL6-F1
#
_entry.id   AF-A0A969BHL6-F1
#
_cell.length_a   1.000
_cell.length_b   1.000
_cell.length_c   1.000
_cell.angle_alpha   90.00
_cell.angle_beta   90.00
_cell.angle_gamma   90.00
#
_symmetry.space_group_name_H-M   'P 1'
#
loop_
_entity.id
_entity.type
_entity.pdbx_description
1 polymer ?
#
loop_
_entity_poly.entity_id
_entity_poly.type
_entity_poly.pdbx_seq_one_letter_code
_entity_poly.pdbx_strand_id
1 'polypeptide(L)'
;MFDKASGEKIPATVAWVPERKAHISLIAWKSQALPPHITPQKRCEIVTQKFQQFYDNGSLNYLTHGINNGYPVICSIPNQGETCNGTNQLFTIRPGSNPNIVLQRLIDALLGGGGVGILYQNSGQQVYIDMKEYFKKLLWKISLANYLNM
;
A
#
# COMPACT_ATOMS: atom_id res chain seq x y z
N MET A 1 -6.20 -12.89 5.22
CA MET A 1 -5.23 -13.66 4.40
C MET A 1 -4.64 -14.78 5.25
N PHE A 2 -4.43 -15.98 4.71
CA PHE A 2 -3.77 -17.06 5.45
C PHE A 2 -2.25 -16.93 5.32
N ASP A 3 -1.54 -16.76 6.44
CA ASP A 3 -0.09 -16.77 6.48
C ASP A 3 0.40 -18.21 6.70
N LYS A 4 0.97 -18.81 5.65
CA LYS A 4 1.46 -20.21 5.73
C LYS A 4 2.58 -20.38 6.76
N ALA A 5 3.37 -19.31 7.00
CA ALA A 5 4.50 -19.38 7.91
C ALA A 5 4.09 -19.41 9.39
N SER A 6 3.07 -18.64 9.79
CA SER A 6 2.53 -18.71 11.16
C SER A 6 1.38 -19.70 11.32
N GLY A 7 0.74 -20.12 10.22
CA GLY A 7 -0.48 -20.94 10.26
C GLY A 7 -1.74 -20.15 10.65
N GLU A 8 -1.67 -18.81 10.66
CA GLU A 8 -2.75 -17.95 11.14
C GLU A 8 -3.40 -17.13 10.03
N LYS A 9 -4.66 -16.72 10.24
CA LYS A 9 -5.30 -15.69 9.43
C LYS A 9 -4.81 -14.32 9.91
N ILE A 10 -4.16 -13.58 9.03
CA ILE A 10 -3.70 -12.21 9.27
C ILE A 10 -4.55 -11.19 8.48
N PRO A 11 -4.72 -9.97 9.02
CA PRO A 11 -5.46 -8.93 8.34
C PRO A 11 -4.72 -8.43 7.10
N ALA A 12 -5.48 -8.10 6.08
CA ALA A 12 -4.94 -7.63 4.81
C ALA A 12 -5.79 -6.53 4.19
N THR A 13 -5.11 -5.54 3.63
CA THR A 13 -5.71 -4.55 2.74
C THR A 13 -5.86 -5.19 1.37
N VAL A 14 -7.09 -5.28 0.86
CA VAL A 14 -7.40 -5.93 -0.43
C VAL A 14 -8.10 -4.97 -1.38
N ALA A 15 -7.91 -5.17 -2.68
CA ALA A 15 -8.61 -4.45 -3.74
C ALA A 15 -9.30 -5.42 -4.69
N TRP A 16 -10.46 -5.04 -5.20
CA TRP A 16 -11.16 -5.80 -6.25
C TRP A 16 -10.62 -5.47 -7.64
N VAL A 17 -10.35 -6.52 -8.42
CA VAL A 17 -9.86 -6.44 -9.81
C VAL A 17 -10.93 -7.01 -10.74
N PRO A 18 -11.74 -6.16 -11.43
CA PRO A 18 -12.84 -6.59 -12.28
C PRO A 18 -12.38 -7.45 -13.45
N GLU A 19 -11.27 -7.07 -14.07
CA GLU A 19 -10.67 -7.81 -15.19
C GLU A 19 -10.37 -9.26 -14.82
N ARG A 20 -9.98 -9.50 -13.56
CA ARG A 20 -9.66 -10.82 -13.02
C ARG A 20 -10.83 -11.47 -12.30
N LYS A 21 -11.93 -10.73 -12.08
CA LYS A 21 -13.04 -11.10 -11.19
C LYS A 21 -12.55 -11.62 -9.84
N ALA A 22 -11.53 -10.96 -9.27
CA ALA A 22 -10.85 -11.45 -8.08
C ALA A 22 -10.38 -10.31 -7.16
N HIS A 23 -10.22 -10.62 -5.87
CA HIS A 23 -9.54 -9.74 -4.92
C HIS A 23 -8.03 -9.97 -4.96
N ILE A 24 -7.24 -8.90 -4.96
CA ILE A 24 -5.79 -8.95 -4.74
C ILE A 24 -5.46 -8.44 -3.34
N SER A 25 -4.48 -9.08 -2.70
CA SER A 25 -3.94 -8.62 -1.42
C SER A 25 -2.81 -7.63 -1.67
N LEU A 26 -2.97 -6.39 -1.18
CA LEU A 26 -1.98 -5.32 -1.34
C LEU A 26 -0.97 -5.33 -0.20
N ILE A 27 -1.46 -5.42 1.04
CA ILE A 27 -0.62 -5.38 2.24
C ILE A 27 -1.15 -6.39 3.24
N ALA A 28 -0.26 -7.25 3.74
CA ALA A 28 -0.52 -8.18 4.84
C ALA A 28 0.09 -7.63 6.14
N TRP A 29 -0.71 -7.52 7.19
CA TRP A 29 -0.32 -6.85 8.43
C TRP A 29 0.06 -7.87 9.50
N LYS A 30 1.36 -8.17 9.59
CA LYS A 30 1.93 -9.12 10.58
C LYS A 30 2.70 -8.43 11.72
N SER A 31 3.18 -7.21 11.49
CA SER A 31 4.14 -6.55 12.38
C SER A 31 3.48 -5.74 13.48
N GLN A 32 3.90 -5.96 14.74
CA GLN A 32 3.58 -5.12 15.91
C GLN A 32 4.64 -4.02 16.17
N ALA A 33 5.48 -3.70 15.17
CA ALA A 33 6.73 -2.94 15.35
C ALA A 33 6.59 -1.40 15.20
N LEU A 34 5.35 -0.91 15.12
CA LEU A 34 5.03 0.52 15.25
C LEU A 34 4.63 0.76 16.72
N PRO A 35 4.63 2.01 17.25
CA PRO A 35 4.48 2.26 18.69
C PRO A 35 3.35 1.43 19.31
N PRO A 36 3.50 1.01 20.58
CA PRO A 36 2.84 -0.14 21.22
C PRO A 36 1.30 -0.14 21.28
N HIS A 37 0.63 0.76 20.57
CA HIS A 37 -0.79 1.06 20.66
C HIS A 37 -1.58 0.80 19.37
N ILE A 38 -0.95 0.29 18.29
CA ILE A 38 -1.68 -0.07 17.06
C ILE A 38 -1.54 -1.56 16.75
N THR A 39 -2.64 -2.30 16.91
CA THR A 39 -2.69 -3.72 16.54
C THR A 39 -2.57 -3.87 15.01
N PRO A 40 -2.09 -5.01 14.49
CA PRO A 40 -2.07 -5.24 13.05
C PRO A 40 -3.44 -5.08 12.39
N GLN A 41 -4.50 -5.47 13.12
CA GLN A 41 -5.88 -5.26 12.71
C GLN A 41 -6.24 -3.78 12.57
N LYS A 42 -5.98 -2.99 13.61
CA LYS A 42 -6.31 -1.56 13.59
C LYS A 42 -5.51 -0.81 12.53
N ARG A 43 -4.26 -1.21 12.32
CA ARG A 43 -3.42 -0.70 11.23
C ARG A 43 -4.00 -1.03 9.87
N CYS A 44 -4.48 -2.27 9.67
CA CYS A 44 -5.16 -2.66 8.45
C CYS A 44 -6.37 -1.78 8.16
N GLU A 45 -7.23 -1.56 9.15
CA GLU A 45 -8.41 -0.69 9.06
C GLU A 45 -8.05 0.74 8.65
N ILE A 46 -7.13 1.37 9.38
CA ILE A 46 -6.73 2.77 9.14
C ILE A 46 -6.13 2.92 7.74
N VAL A 47 -5.23 2.02 7.35
CA VAL A 47 -4.54 2.14 6.06
C VAL A 47 -5.49 1.86 4.91
N THR A 48 -6.36 0.86 5.04
CA THR A 48 -7.42 0.57 4.06
C THR A 48 -8.33 1.78 3.86
N GLN A 49 -8.78 2.41 4.96
CA GLN A 49 -9.61 3.61 4.89
C GLN A 49 -8.88 4.76 4.20
N LYS A 50 -7.60 4.99 4.51
CA LYS A 50 -6.80 6.03 3.83
C LYS A 50 -6.72 5.78 2.34
N PHE A 51 -6.35 4.58 1.90
CA PHE A 51 -6.31 4.31 0.46
C PHE A 51 -7.67 4.55 -0.20
N GLN A 52 -8.79 4.15 0.43
CA GLN A 52 -10.12 4.41 -0.11
C GLN A 52 -10.43 5.90 -0.17
N GLN A 53 -10.11 6.67 0.88
CA GLN A 53 -10.31 8.12 0.91
C GLN A 53 -9.53 8.85 -0.20
N PHE A 54 -8.25 8.50 -0.37
CA PHE A 54 -7.42 9.06 -1.45
C PHE A 54 -7.93 8.65 -2.83
N TYR A 55 -8.51 7.44 -2.96
CA TYR A 55 -9.13 7.03 -4.20
C TYR A 55 -10.42 7.82 -4.49
N ASP A 56 -11.34 7.87 -3.53
CA ASP A 56 -12.67 8.49 -3.66
C ASP A 56 -12.58 9.99 -3.94
N ASN A 57 -11.59 10.68 -3.36
CA ASN A 57 -11.36 12.10 -3.59
C ASN A 57 -10.48 12.40 -4.82
N GLY A 58 -10.06 11.38 -5.57
CA GLY A 58 -9.21 11.52 -6.76
C GLY A 58 -7.78 12.00 -6.49
N SER A 59 -7.27 11.86 -5.26
CA SER A 59 -5.91 12.25 -4.87
C SER A 59 -4.94 11.08 -4.74
N LEU A 60 -5.37 9.86 -5.06
CA LEU A 60 -4.51 8.70 -5.19
C LEU A 60 -3.74 8.71 -6.52
N ASN A 61 -2.99 9.78 -6.81
CA ASN A 61 -2.38 10.00 -8.13
C ASN A 61 -0.97 9.43 -8.25
N TYR A 62 -0.08 9.70 -7.29
CA TYR A 62 1.28 9.18 -7.32
C TYR A 62 1.67 8.55 -6.00
N LEU A 63 2.08 7.27 -6.02
CA LEU A 63 2.71 6.66 -4.84
C LEU A 63 4.19 6.99 -4.79
N THR A 64 4.65 7.37 -3.60
CA THR A 64 6.07 7.60 -3.30
C THR A 64 6.35 7.25 -1.83
N HIS A 65 7.63 7.24 -1.45
CA HIS A 65 8.05 7.26 -0.05
C HIS A 65 8.68 8.60 0.35
N GLY A 66 8.81 8.82 1.65
CA GLY A 66 9.40 10.01 2.26
C GLY A 66 9.60 9.83 3.76
N ILE A 67 9.92 10.93 4.46
CA ILE A 67 10.12 10.94 5.91
C ILE A 67 9.05 11.83 6.55
N ASN A 68 8.32 11.28 7.52
CA ASN A 68 7.41 12.05 8.36
C ASN A 68 7.76 11.81 9.83
N ASN A 69 8.02 12.88 10.59
CA ASN A 69 8.42 12.83 12.00
C ASN A 69 9.56 11.84 12.30
N GLY A 70 10.56 11.76 11.41
CA GLY A 70 11.71 10.87 11.54
C GLY A 70 11.46 9.41 11.14
N TYR A 71 10.25 9.06 10.69
CA TYR A 71 9.91 7.71 10.24
C TYR A 71 9.72 7.64 8.73
N PRO A 72 10.18 6.55 8.07
CA PRO A 72 9.87 6.30 6.67
C PRO A 72 8.39 6.03 6.48
N VAL A 73 7.78 6.65 5.47
CA VAL A 73 6.35 6.53 5.16
C VAL A 73 6.12 6.31 3.67
N ILE A 74 4.98 5.71 3.33
CA ILE A 74 4.42 5.71 1.97
C ILE A 74 3.31 6.77 1.91
N CYS A 75 3.31 7.58 0.85
CA CYS A 75 2.34 8.64 0.61
C CYS A 75 1.67 8.48 -0.75
N SER A 76 0.54 9.16 -0.90
CA SER A 76 -0.04 9.50 -2.19
C SER A 76 0.02 11.01 -2.42
N ILE A 77 0.79 11.44 -3.42
CA ILE A 77 0.91 12.86 -3.77
C ILE A 77 0.12 13.18 -5.06
N PRO A 78 -0.40 14.40 -5.21
CA PRO A 78 -1.13 14.79 -6.40
C PRO A 78 -0.22 15.00 -7.63
N ASN A 79 1.02 15.46 -7.45
CA ASN A 79 1.99 15.67 -8.54
C ASN A 79 3.41 15.21 -8.16
N GLN A 80 4.22 14.87 -9.16
CA GLN A 80 5.65 14.59 -8.98
C GLN A 80 6.39 15.82 -8.41
N GLY A 81 7.42 15.58 -7.61
CA GLY A 81 8.17 16.63 -6.92
C GLY A 81 7.54 17.11 -5.60
N GLU A 82 6.29 16.76 -5.31
CA GLU A 82 5.68 17.10 -4.02
C GLU A 82 6.23 16.27 -2.85
N THR A 83 6.25 16.91 -1.68
CA THR A 83 6.79 16.32 -0.46
C THR A 83 5.84 15.26 0.11
N CYS A 84 6.35 14.06 0.32
CA CYS A 84 5.67 13.02 1.10
C CYS A 84 5.80 13.32 2.60
N ASN A 85 4.68 13.66 3.25
CA ASN A 85 4.57 14.11 4.63
C ASN A 85 3.29 13.57 5.30
N GLY A 86 2.96 14.03 6.50
CA GLY A 86 1.80 13.54 7.27
C GLY A 86 0.42 13.76 6.63
N THR A 87 0.23 14.78 5.80
CA THR A 87 -1.09 15.07 5.18
C THR A 87 -1.41 14.13 4.04
N ASN A 88 -0.39 13.67 3.33
CA ASN A 88 -0.50 12.76 2.19
C ASN A 88 -0.05 11.32 2.50
N GLN A 89 0.24 11.02 3.77
CA GLN A 89 0.69 9.73 4.23
C GLN A 89 -0.43 8.68 4.21
N LEU A 90 -0.16 7.55 3.53
CA LEU A 90 -0.97 6.33 3.58
C LEU A 90 -0.60 5.47 4.79
N PHE A 91 0.69 5.17 4.99
CA PHE A 91 1.14 4.37 6.14
C PHE A 91 2.62 4.58 6.47
N THR A 92 2.98 4.36 7.74
CA THR A 92 4.38 4.30 8.18
C THR A 92 4.98 2.95 7.85
N ILE A 93 6.18 2.93 7.30
CA ILE A 93 6.95 1.72 6.99
C ILE A 93 7.48 1.12 8.30
N ARG A 94 7.60 -0.22 8.35
CA ARG A 94 8.19 -0.91 9.50
C ARG A 94 9.64 -0.45 9.71
N PRO A 95 10.07 -0.11 10.94
CA PRO A 95 11.47 0.21 11.22
C PRO A 95 12.45 -0.84 10.68
N GLY A 96 13.57 -0.38 10.11
CA GLY A 96 14.59 -1.24 9.49
C GLY A 96 14.26 -1.77 8.08
N SER A 97 13.08 -1.46 7.53
CA SER A 97 12.75 -1.82 6.13
C SER A 97 13.19 -0.73 5.17
N ASN A 98 13.67 -1.12 3.98
CA ASN A 98 14.04 -0.17 2.92
C ASN A 98 12.79 0.40 2.22
N PRO A 99 12.57 1.73 2.22
CA PRO A 99 11.38 2.34 1.63
C PRO A 99 11.20 2.07 0.14
N ASN A 100 12.30 2.02 -0.63
CA ASN A 100 12.25 1.68 -2.06
C ASN A 100 11.70 0.27 -2.27
N ILE A 101 12.20 -0.71 -1.49
CA ILE A 101 11.75 -2.10 -1.59
C ILE A 101 10.27 -2.22 -1.19
N VAL A 102 9.83 -1.50 -0.17
CA VAL A 102 8.42 -1.52 0.26
C VAL A 102 7.51 -0.93 -0.82
N LEU A 103 7.90 0.20 -1.41
CA LEU A 103 7.15 0.81 -2.52
C LEU A 103 7.11 -0.15 -3.72
N GLN A 104 8.23 -0.77 -4.10
CA GLN A 104 8.27 -1.75 -5.20
C GLN A 104 7.32 -2.93 -4.97
N ARG A 105 7.35 -3.53 -3.77
CA ARG A 105 6.45 -4.66 -3.46
C ARG A 105 4.98 -4.29 -3.48
N LEU A 106 4.64 -3.05 -3.11
CA LEU A 106 3.27 -2.56 -3.20
C LEU A 106 2.83 -2.45 -4.67
N ILE A 107 3.72 -2.01 -5.57
CA ILE A 107 3.46 -1.97 -7.02
C ILE A 107 3.28 -3.39 -7.58
N ASP A 108 4.17 -4.31 -7.22
CA ASP A 108 4.08 -5.71 -7.67
C ASP A 108 2.75 -6.36 -7.25
N ALA A 109 2.28 -6.03 -6.04
CA ALA A 109 0.98 -6.47 -5.55
C ALA A 109 -0.19 -5.87 -6.36
N LEU A 110 -0.11 -4.58 -6.74
CA LEU A 110 -1.09 -3.92 -7.61
C LEU A 110 -1.11 -4.51 -9.02
N LEU A 111 0.04 -4.94 -9.55
CA LEU A 111 0.15 -5.69 -10.80
C LEU A 111 -0.32 -7.14 -10.68
N GLY A 112 -0.74 -7.55 -9.47
CA GLY A 112 -1.37 -8.82 -9.17
C GLY A 112 -0.41 -10.01 -9.30
N GLY A 113 0.80 -9.86 -8.76
CA GLY A 113 1.67 -10.97 -8.39
C GLY A 113 2.47 -11.62 -9.53
N GLY A 114 2.35 -11.13 -10.77
CA GLY A 114 3.26 -11.48 -11.85
C GLY A 114 4.45 -10.55 -11.78
N GLY A 115 5.55 -10.98 -11.15
CA GLY A 115 6.78 -10.23 -10.93
C GLY A 115 7.48 -9.77 -12.20
N VAL A 116 6.89 -8.84 -12.93
CA VAL A 116 7.65 -7.84 -13.66
C VAL A 116 7.88 -6.73 -12.65
N GLY A 117 8.81 -6.98 -11.72
CA GLY A 117 9.32 -5.93 -10.85
C GLY A 117 9.84 -4.85 -11.77
N ILE A 118 9.16 -3.72 -11.82
CA ILE A 118 9.60 -2.60 -12.65
C ILE A 118 10.94 -2.18 -12.06
N LEU A 119 12.01 -2.51 -12.77
CA LEU A 119 13.35 -2.13 -12.35
C LEU A 119 13.53 -0.66 -12.69
N TYR A 120 13.22 0.22 -11.74
CA TYR A 120 13.53 1.64 -11.84
C TYR A 120 15.04 1.82 -11.72
N GLN A 121 15.74 1.91 -12.85
CA GLN A 121 17.19 2.14 -12.94
C GLN A 121 17.57 3.63 -12.87
N ASN A 122 16.85 4.44 -12.08
CA ASN A 122 17.21 5.85 -11.90
C ASN A 122 18.14 6.01 -10.69
N SER A 123 19.40 6.33 -10.97
CA SER A 123 20.39 6.75 -10.00
C SER A 123 20.07 8.16 -9.48
N GLY A 124 19.31 8.24 -8.39
CA GLY A 124 19.29 9.45 -7.54
C GLY A 124 17.98 10.26 -7.46
N GLN A 125 16.86 9.79 -7.98
CA GLN A 125 15.58 10.51 -7.87
C GLN A 125 14.51 9.71 -7.13
N GLN A 126 13.65 10.44 -6.40
CA GLN A 126 12.50 9.90 -5.69
C GLN A 126 11.56 9.17 -6.67
N VAL A 127 11.11 7.98 -6.28
CA VAL A 127 10.30 7.11 -7.14
C VAL A 127 8.83 7.56 -7.05
N TYR A 128 8.26 7.93 -8.19
CA TYR A 128 6.85 8.30 -8.33
C TYR A 128 6.12 7.28 -9.21
N ILE A 129 4.96 6.82 -8.76
CA ILE A 129 4.16 5.81 -9.46
C ILE A 129 2.80 6.39 -9.85
N ASP A 130 2.59 6.66 -11.14
CA ASP A 130 1.30 7.15 -11.64
C ASP A 130 0.20 6.09 -11.53
N MET A 131 -0.69 6.28 -10.58
CA MET A 131 -1.78 5.37 -10.25
C MET A 131 -2.88 5.33 -11.32
N LYS A 132 -2.96 6.31 -12.23
CA LYS A 132 -3.97 6.33 -13.32
C LYS A 132 -3.86 5.11 -14.23
N GLU A 133 -2.65 4.65 -14.49
CA GLU A 133 -2.40 3.45 -15.29
C GLU A 133 -2.86 2.16 -14.59
N TYR A 134 -3.04 2.21 -13.28
CA TYR A 134 -3.49 1.08 -12.46
C TYR A 134 -5.01 1.12 -12.22
N PHE A 135 -5.61 2.32 -12.13
CA PHE A 135 -7.07 2.47 -12.01
C PHE A 135 -7.83 1.89 -13.20
N LYS A 136 -7.28 1.95 -14.42
CA LYS A 136 -7.91 1.36 -15.62
C LYS A 136 -8.19 -0.14 -15.48
N LYS A 137 -7.41 -0.85 -14.64
CA LYS A 137 -7.48 -2.30 -14.43
C LYS A 137 -8.27 -2.73 -13.20
N LEU A 138 -8.68 -1.78 -12.37
CA LEU A 138 -9.17 -1.99 -11.01
C LEU A 138 -10.45 -1.17 -10.80
N LEU A 139 -11.57 -1.79 -10.39
CA LEU A 139 -12.65 -1.05 -9.76
C LEU A 139 -12.28 -0.98 -8.27
N TRP A 140 -11.75 0.17 -7.87
CA TRP A 140 -11.24 0.39 -6.51
C TRP A 140 -12.39 0.52 -5.51
N LYS A 141 -12.85 -0.64 -5.04
CA LYS A 141 -13.43 -0.78 -3.70
C LYS A 141 -12.42 -1.54 -2.87
N ILE A 142 -11.69 -0.81 -2.04
CA ILE A 142 -10.80 -1.39 -1.04
C ILE A 142 -11.65 -1.83 0.13
N SER A 143 -11.58 -3.12 0.42
CA SER A 143 -12.30 -3.73 1.53
C SER A 143 -11.31 -4.33 2.51
N LEU A 144 -11.76 -4.52 3.74
CA LEU A 144 -11.02 -5.27 4.74
C LEU A 144 -11.27 -6.75 4.53
N ALA A 145 -10.21 -7.54 4.35
CA ALA A 145 -10.34 -8.99 4.21
C ALA A 145 -10.78 -9.70 5.51
N ASN A 146 -10.96 -8.98 6.63
CA ASN A 146 -11.42 -9.56 7.88
C ASN A 146 -12.91 -9.92 7.91
N TYR A 147 -13.69 -9.47 6.92
CA TYR A 147 -15.13 -9.74 6.80
C TYR A 147 -15.50 -10.46 5.50
N LEU A 148 -14.51 -10.94 4.75
CA LEU A 148 -14.79 -11.83 3.63
C LEU A 148 -14.86 -13.25 4.20
N ASN A 149 -16.09 -13.74 4.39
CA ASN A 149 -16.37 -15.16 4.18
C ASN A 149 -15.94 -15.47 2.74
N MET A 150 -14.67 -15.83 2.57
CA MET A 150 -14.22 -16.62 1.41
C MET A 150 -14.80 -18.02 1.54
#